data_AF-A0A836ZRB8-F1
#
_entry.id   AF-A0A836ZRB8-F1
#
_cell.length_a   1.000
_cell.length_b   1.000
_cell.length_c   1.000
_cell.angle_alpha   90.00
_cell.angle_beta   90.00
_cell.angle_gamma   90.00
#
_symmetry.space_group_name_H-M   'P 1'
#
loop_
_entity.id
_entity.type
_entity.pdbx_description
1 polymer ?
#
loop_
_entity_poly.entity_id
_entity_poly.type
_entity_poly.pdbx_seq_one_letter_code
_entity_poly.pdbx_strand_id
1 'polypeptide(L)'
;MPLHLAGLAVLAGIAAPAIAAPSATPAARQTAAPLAHLPAQLRSARKLGALAPSTAISLVITVPLKDGAGAYDYAMRVSHPGDALYGHYLTPSEFTARFGAREDDVAAVKAFAQAHG
;
A
#
# COMPACT_ATOMS: atom_id res chain seq x y z
N MET A 1 64.58 -5.69 34.90
CA MET A 1 64.34 -6.95 35.66
C MET A 1 62.84 -7.04 35.95
N PRO A 2 62.16 -8.19 35.84
CA PRO A 2 62.30 -9.34 34.91
C PRO A 2 61.01 -9.48 34.04
N LEU A 3 61.10 -9.89 32.76
CA LEU A 3 60.92 -11.26 32.22
C LEU A 3 59.55 -11.90 32.48
N HIS A 4 58.82 -12.20 31.40
CA HIS A 4 58.36 -13.57 31.13
C HIS A 4 58.40 -13.88 29.64
N LEU A 5 59.16 -14.94 29.36
CA LEU A 5 59.35 -15.66 28.12
C LEU A 5 58.27 -16.77 28.05
N ALA A 6 57.53 -16.86 26.96
CA ALA A 6 56.87 -18.08 26.43
C ALA A 6 56.07 -17.62 25.20
N GLY A 7 56.14 -18.21 24.01
CA GLY A 7 56.64 -19.50 23.62
C GLY A 7 55.68 -20.04 22.56
N LEU A 8 56.21 -20.22 21.34
CA LEU A 8 55.81 -21.23 20.35
C LEU A 8 54.57 -21.04 19.45
N ALA A 9 54.86 -21.36 18.17
CA ALA A 9 54.03 -22.09 17.20
C ALA A 9 53.36 -21.25 16.10
N VAL A 10 54.13 -21.10 15.01
CA VAL A 10 53.64 -20.93 13.64
C VAL A 10 52.79 -22.15 13.27
N LEU A 11 51.55 -21.92 12.83
CA LEU A 11 50.89 -22.78 11.85
C LEU A 11 50.17 -21.89 10.84
N ALA A 12 50.74 -21.83 9.63
CA ALA A 12 50.12 -21.23 8.47
C ALA A 12 48.95 -22.12 8.02
N GLY A 13 47.72 -21.73 8.36
CA GLY A 13 46.50 -22.33 7.84
C GLY A 13 46.13 -21.65 6.52
N ILE A 14 46.17 -22.41 5.42
CA ILE A 14 45.73 -21.96 4.10
C ILE A 14 44.20 -21.83 4.17
N ALA A 15 43.68 -20.60 4.22
CA ALA A 15 42.25 -20.36 4.22
C ALA A 15 41.72 -20.51 2.78
N ALA A 16 41.00 -21.60 2.52
CA ALA A 16 40.20 -21.74 1.31
C ALA A 16 39.09 -20.68 1.29
N PRO A 17 38.81 -20.00 0.17
CA PRO A 17 37.69 -19.08 0.10
C PRO A 17 36.39 -19.89 0.11
N ALA A 18 35.64 -19.81 1.21
CA ALA A 18 34.27 -20.29 1.24
C ALA A 18 33.42 -19.38 0.32
N ILE A 19 32.97 -19.93 -0.80
CA ILE A 19 32.00 -19.26 -1.68
C ILE A 19 30.69 -19.16 -0.87
N ALA A 20 30.39 -17.97 -0.38
CA ALA A 20 29.13 -17.69 0.29
C ALA A 20 27.99 -17.85 -0.73
N ALA A 21 27.14 -18.85 -0.52
CA ALA A 21 25.91 -19.00 -1.29
C ALA A 21 25.01 -17.79 -1.03
N PRO A 22 24.37 -17.20 -2.06
CA PRO A 22 23.43 -16.11 -1.87
C PRO A 22 22.29 -16.58 -0.97
N SER A 23 22.13 -15.93 0.17
CA SER A 23 20.99 -16.14 1.06
C SER A 23 19.76 -15.64 0.33
N ALA A 24 18.94 -16.57 -0.18
CA ALA A 24 17.65 -16.23 -0.77
C ALA A 24 16.77 -15.66 0.34
N THR A 25 16.55 -14.35 0.35
CA THR A 25 15.58 -13.71 1.24
C THR A 25 14.21 -14.31 0.93
N PRO A 26 13.53 -14.96 1.89
CA PRO A 26 12.19 -15.45 1.65
C PRO A 26 11.32 -14.23 1.32
N ALA A 27 10.72 -14.22 0.13
CA ALA A 27 9.73 -13.23 -0.24
C ALA A 27 8.61 -13.30 0.82
N ALA A 28 8.52 -12.27 1.65
CA ALA A 28 7.47 -12.18 2.65
C ALA A 28 6.14 -12.33 1.91
N ARG A 29 5.43 -13.43 2.20
CA ARG A 29 4.12 -13.70 1.63
C ARG A 29 3.23 -12.57 2.11
N GLN A 30 2.97 -11.61 1.23
CA GLN A 30 2.00 -10.55 1.49
C GLN A 30 0.67 -11.26 1.74
N THR A 31 0.31 -11.39 3.01
CA THR A 31 -1.03 -11.81 3.39
C THR A 31 -1.94 -10.71 2.87
N ALA A 32 -2.57 -10.97 1.73
CA ALA A 32 -3.60 -10.10 1.19
C ALA A 32 -4.54 -9.78 2.34
N ALA A 33 -4.66 -8.48 2.66
CA ALA A 33 -5.59 -8.04 3.68
C ALA A 33 -6.97 -8.65 3.37
N PRO A 34 -7.71 -9.13 4.38
CA PRO A 34 -9.05 -9.65 4.16
C PRO A 34 -9.84 -8.64 3.34
N LEU A 35 -10.38 -9.07 2.19
CA LEU A 35 -11.30 -8.24 1.40
C LEU A 35 -12.43 -7.83 2.34
N ALA A 36 -12.45 -6.57 2.75
CA ALA A 36 -13.33 -6.07 3.81
C ALA A 36 -14.82 -6.22 3.46
N HIS A 37 -15.14 -6.37 2.18
CA HIS A 37 -16.50 -6.61 1.71
C HIS A 37 -16.50 -7.58 0.53
N LEU A 38 -17.01 -8.79 0.76
CA LEU A 38 -17.34 -9.73 -0.32
C LEU A 38 -18.82 -9.57 -0.67
N PRO A 39 -19.19 -9.45 -1.95
CA PRO A 39 -20.58 -9.44 -2.38
C PRO A 39 -21.33 -10.65 -1.83
N ALA A 40 -22.52 -10.44 -1.26
CA ALA A 40 -23.34 -11.52 -0.69
C ALA A 40 -23.68 -12.62 -1.72
N GLN A 41 -23.75 -12.24 -2.99
CA GLN A 41 -23.97 -13.11 -4.15
C GLN A 41 -22.89 -14.21 -4.27
N LEU A 42 -21.68 -13.99 -3.71
CA LEU A 42 -20.64 -15.02 -3.70
C LEU A 42 -20.99 -16.20 -2.79
N ARG A 43 -21.92 -16.06 -1.83
CA ARG A 43 -22.32 -17.16 -0.93
C ARG A 43 -22.96 -18.33 -1.66
N SER A 44 -23.64 -18.08 -2.78
CA SER A 44 -24.25 -19.10 -3.64
C SER A 44 -23.46 -19.35 -4.92
N ALA A 45 -22.30 -18.73 -5.10
CA ALA A 45 -21.54 -18.84 -6.33
C ALA A 45 -20.76 -20.16 -6.39
N ARG A 46 -20.73 -20.78 -7.56
CA ARG A 46 -19.87 -21.93 -7.85
C ARG A 46 -18.53 -21.44 -8.40
N LYS A 47 -17.43 -21.87 -7.79
CA LYS A 47 -16.08 -21.63 -8.32
C LYS A 47 -15.89 -22.41 -9.62
N LEU A 48 -15.61 -21.71 -10.72
CA LEU A 48 -15.44 -22.31 -12.06
C LEU A 48 -13.99 -22.72 -12.36
N GLY A 49 -13.01 -22.09 -11.70
CA GLY A 49 -11.59 -22.32 -11.95
C GLY A 49 -10.76 -21.11 -11.55
N ALA A 50 -9.45 -21.19 -11.72
CA ALA A 50 -8.57 -20.02 -11.61
C ALA A 50 -8.54 -19.28 -12.97
N LEU A 51 -8.45 -17.96 -12.92
CA LEU A 51 -8.23 -17.16 -14.11
C LEU A 51 -6.78 -17.34 -14.60
N ALA A 52 -6.55 -17.25 -15.91
CA ALA A 52 -5.19 -17.33 -16.45
C ALA A 52 -4.34 -16.17 -15.88
N PRO A 53 -3.06 -16.40 -15.50
CA PRO A 53 -2.24 -15.36 -14.86
C PRO A 53 -2.02 -14.10 -15.70
N SER A 54 -2.12 -14.22 -17.03
CA SER A 54 -1.94 -13.13 -17.99
C SER A 54 -3.23 -12.39 -18.33
N THR A 55 -4.37 -12.76 -17.73
CA THR A 55 -5.62 -12.05 -17.98
C THR A 55 -5.58 -10.68 -17.32
N ALA A 56 -5.67 -9.62 -18.13
CA ALA A 56 -5.77 -8.26 -17.64
C ALA A 56 -7.10 -8.05 -16.89
N ILE A 57 -7.03 -7.43 -15.72
CA ILE A 57 -8.19 -7.05 -14.91
C ILE A 57 -8.12 -5.53 -14.71
N SER A 58 -9.21 -4.83 -14.99
CA SER A 58 -9.33 -3.40 -14.70
C SER A 58 -9.84 -3.21 -13.27
N LEU A 59 -9.09 -2.46 -12.45
CA LEU A 59 -9.45 -2.15 -11.08
C LEU A 59 -9.69 -0.64 -10.91
N VAL A 60 -10.60 -0.30 -10.01
CA VAL A 60 -10.81 1.08 -9.56
C VAL A 60 -10.32 1.18 -8.12
N ILE A 61 -9.36 2.07 -7.88
CA ILE A 61 -8.83 2.35 -6.54
C ILE A 61 -9.45 3.67 -6.07
N THR A 62 -10.21 3.61 -4.97
CA THR A 62 -10.79 4.80 -4.35
C THR A 62 -9.83 5.37 -3.32
N VAL A 63 -9.47 6.65 -3.48
CA VAL A 63 -8.61 7.38 -2.53
C VAL A 63 -9.49 8.23 -1.62
N PRO A 64 -9.27 8.21 -0.30
CA PRO A 64 -10.06 9.03 0.62
C PRO A 64 -9.89 10.53 0.33
N LEU A 65 -10.95 11.28 0.59
CA LEU A 65 -10.93 12.74 0.57
C LEU A 65 -10.05 13.26 1.72
N LYS A 66 -9.36 14.37 1.49
CA LYS A 66 -8.53 15.01 2.53
C LYS A 66 -9.34 15.48 3.73
N ASP A 67 -10.60 15.84 3.49
CA ASP A 67 -11.60 16.20 4.51
C ASP A 67 -12.98 15.65 4.12
N GLY A 68 -13.18 14.35 4.39
CA GLY A 68 -14.44 13.69 4.08
C GLY A 68 -15.62 14.14 4.96
N ALA A 69 -15.35 14.47 6.23
CA ALA A 69 -16.38 14.96 7.14
C ALA A 69 -16.88 16.35 6.72
N GLY A 70 -15.95 17.27 6.43
CA GLY A 70 -16.32 18.60 5.94
C GLY A 70 -17.00 18.55 4.57
N ALA A 71 -16.64 17.61 3.69
CA ALA A 71 -17.34 17.40 2.43
C ALA A 71 -18.81 16.98 2.65
N TYR A 72 -19.05 16.07 3.59
CA TYR A 72 -20.40 15.65 3.97
C TYR A 72 -21.21 16.79 4.60
N ASP A 73 -20.63 17.51 5.56
CA ASP A 73 -21.28 18.63 6.22
C ASP A 73 -21.64 19.74 5.22
N TYR A 74 -20.74 20.05 4.29
CA TYR A 74 -21.01 21.00 3.22
C TYR A 74 -22.19 20.55 2.35
N ALA A 75 -22.20 19.28 1.93
CA ALA A 75 -23.27 18.71 1.12
C ALA A 75 -24.64 18.80 1.80
N MET A 76 -24.68 18.59 3.12
CA MET A 76 -25.92 18.74 3.90
C MET A 76 -26.39 20.19 3.94
N ARG A 77 -25.48 21.14 4.21
CA ARG A 77 -25.81 22.56 4.36
C ARG A 77 -26.26 23.22 3.06
N VAL A 78 -25.59 22.94 1.93
CA VAL A 78 -26.00 23.51 0.64
C VAL A 78 -27.37 23.03 0.16
N SER A 79 -27.84 21.91 0.70
CA SER A 79 -29.13 21.30 0.37
C SER A 79 -30.22 21.62 1.39
N HIS A 80 -29.93 22.36 2.47
CA HIS A 80 -30.86 22.61 3.56
C HIS A 80 -31.46 24.03 3.49
N PRO A 81 -32.77 24.18 3.22
CA PRO A 81 -33.42 25.49 3.22
C PRO A 81 -33.27 26.20 4.57
N GLY A 82 -32.86 27.47 4.54
CA GLY A 82 -32.63 28.27 5.75
C GLY A 82 -31.18 28.28 6.25
N ASP A 83 -30.30 27.42 5.72
CA ASP A 83 -28.85 27.59 5.90
C ASP A 83 -28.34 28.73 5.00
N ALA A 84 -27.35 29.49 5.48
CA ALA A 84 -26.69 30.53 4.69
C ALA A 84 -25.98 29.99 3.43
N LEU A 85 -25.65 28.70 3.40
CA LEU A 85 -25.04 28.04 2.24
C LEU A 85 -26.07 27.43 1.29
N TYR A 86 -27.37 27.52 1.56
CA TYR A 86 -28.39 26.91 0.72
C TYR A 86 -28.30 27.40 -0.74
N GLY A 87 -28.25 26.45 -1.68
CA GLY A 87 -28.13 26.75 -3.11
C GLY A 87 -26.73 27.15 -3.58
N HIS A 88 -25.74 27.27 -2.69
CA HIS A 88 -24.35 27.60 -3.03
C HIS A 88 -23.55 26.33 -3.35
N TYR A 89 -23.87 25.67 -4.45
CA TYR A 89 -23.14 24.47 -4.89
C TYR A 89 -21.73 24.78 -5.39
N LEU A 90 -20.83 23.82 -5.22
CA LEU A 90 -19.47 23.88 -5.76
C LEU A 90 -19.45 23.34 -7.18
N THR A 91 -18.63 23.96 -8.01
CA THR A 91 -18.17 23.36 -9.26
C THR A 91 -17.24 22.16 -8.97
N PRO A 92 -17.03 21.25 -9.94
CA PRO A 92 -16.13 20.11 -9.74
C PRO A 92 -14.70 20.50 -9.35
N SER A 93 -14.18 21.61 -9.88
CA SER A 93 -12.84 22.12 -9.56
C SER A 93 -12.76 22.65 -8.13
N GLU A 94 -13.76 23.39 -7.66
CA GLU A 94 -13.83 23.87 -6.27
C GLU A 94 -13.97 22.72 -5.28
N PHE A 95 -14.78 21.70 -5.61
CA PHE A 95 -14.86 20.49 -4.80
C PHE A 95 -13.51 19.78 -4.72
N THR A 96 -12.81 19.63 -5.84
CA THR A 96 -11.49 18.98 -5.88
C THR A 96 -10.46 19.77 -5.06
N ALA A 97 -10.43 21.10 -5.23
CA ALA A 97 -9.54 21.97 -4.48
C ALA A 97 -9.79 21.86 -2.98
N ARG A 98 -11.06 21.91 -2.55
CA ARG A 98 -11.43 21.93 -1.12
C ARG A 98 -11.40 20.56 -0.46
N PHE A 99 -11.94 19.53 -1.12
CA PHE A 99 -12.21 18.22 -0.51
C PHE A 99 -11.51 17.05 -1.21
N GLY A 100 -11.03 17.21 -2.45
CA GLY A 100 -10.37 16.14 -3.19
C GLY A 100 -9.21 15.47 -2.43
N ALA A 101 -8.75 14.30 -2.90
CA ALA A 101 -7.64 13.59 -2.28
C ALA A 101 -6.38 14.46 -2.11
N ARG A 102 -5.52 14.13 -1.13
CA ARG A 102 -4.20 14.76 -1.01
C ARG A 102 -3.31 14.26 -2.15
N GLU A 103 -2.47 15.14 -2.69
CA GLU A 103 -1.58 14.78 -3.79
C GLU A 103 -0.61 13.67 -3.39
N ASP A 104 -0.14 13.67 -2.13
CA ASP A 104 0.71 12.62 -1.57
C ASP A 104 0.02 11.24 -1.57
N ASP A 105 -1.27 11.19 -1.22
CA ASP A 105 -2.03 9.93 -1.19
C ASP A 105 -2.24 9.40 -2.62
N VAL A 106 -2.49 10.29 -3.57
CA VAL A 106 -2.57 9.93 -5.00
C VAL A 106 -1.22 9.42 -5.51
N ALA A 107 -0.11 10.07 -5.13
CA ALA A 107 1.23 9.64 -5.49
C ALA A 107 1.57 8.26 -4.91
N ALA A 108 1.22 8.02 -3.64
CA ALA A 108 1.43 6.73 -2.97
C ALA A 108 0.66 5.60 -3.66
N VAL A 109 -0.61 5.83 -4.04
CA VAL A 109 -1.42 4.83 -4.76
C VAL A 109 -0.86 4.56 -6.16
N LYS A 110 -0.36 5.58 -6.86
CA LYS A 110 0.30 5.38 -8.16
C LYS A 110 1.56 4.53 -8.03
N ALA A 111 2.40 4.82 -7.03
CA ALA A 111 3.62 4.05 -6.77
C ALA A 111 3.29 2.59 -6.41
N PHE A 112 2.25 2.38 -5.59
CA PHE A 112 1.76 1.04 -5.26
C PHE A 112 1.29 0.29 -6.52
N ALA A 113 0.48 0.90 -7.37
CA ALA A 113 0.01 0.26 -8.60
C ALA A 113 1.19 -0.12 -9.52
N GLN A 114 2.14 0.79 -9.73
CA GLN A 114 3.33 0.53 -10.55
C GLN A 114 4.21 -0.61 -10.00
N ALA A 115 4.31 -0.75 -8.68
CA ALA A 115 5.09 -1.81 -8.06
C ALA A 115 4.40 -3.20 -8.10
N HIS A 116 3.08 -3.23 -8.32
CA HIS A 116 2.26 -4.43 -8.16
C HIS A 116 1.41 -4.82 -9.38
N GLY A 117 1.43 -4.04 -10.47
CA GLY A 117 0.76 -4.39 -11.74
C GLY A 117 0.35 -3.18 -12.56
#